data_AF-Q5K5X6-F1
#
_entry.id   AF-Q5K5X6-F1
#
_cell.length_a   1.000
_cell.length_b   1.000
_cell.length_c   1.000
_cell.angle_alpha   90.00
_cell.angle_beta   90.00
_cell.angle_gamma   90.00
#
_symmetry.space_group_name_H-M   'P 1'
#
loop_
_entity.id
_entity.type
_entity.pdbx_description
1 polymer ?
#
loop_
_entity_poly.entity_id
_entity_poly.type
_entity_poly.pdbx_seq_one_letter_code
_entity_poly.pdbx_strand_id
1 'polypeptide(L)'
;MAAHTNVCVIGLGSMGMGAARACLQAGLNTWGVDINPDNCRALLAAGANGAGPSAVPFAAELDAVVLLVVNAAQVRGILFGESGLAAHLKPGTVVMVSSTIASADAQAIAEALAEYQLLMLDAPVSGGAVKAAAGDMTVMASGSDAASARLAPVLDAVAGKVYRIGSDIGLGSTVKIIHQLLAGVHIAAAAEAMALAARAGIPLETMYDVVTHAAGNSWMFENRMQHVLDGDYSPKSAVDIFVKDLGLVNDTARALTFPLPLATTALNMFTSASNAGFGREDDSAVIKIFNGITLPGHKQ
;
A
#
# COMPACT_ATOMS: atom_id res chain seq x y z
N MET A 1 23.34 12.52 -23.91
CA MET A 1 22.99 11.82 -22.65
C MET A 1 21.48 11.62 -22.70
N ALA A 2 20.99 10.40 -22.50
CA ALA A 2 19.53 10.20 -22.42
C ALA A 2 19.02 11.05 -21.25
N ALA A 3 17.95 11.81 -21.45
CA ALA A 3 17.36 12.58 -20.35
C ALA A 3 16.82 11.59 -19.32
N HIS A 4 17.40 11.61 -18.11
CA HIS A 4 16.93 10.79 -17.00
C HIS A 4 15.61 11.39 -16.47
N THR A 5 14.58 10.56 -16.27
CA THR A 5 13.29 11.01 -15.71
C THR A 5 13.47 11.49 -14.27
N ASN A 6 12.95 12.68 -13.97
CA ASN A 6 12.94 13.23 -12.61
C ASN A 6 11.68 12.77 -11.87
N VAL A 7 11.85 11.97 -10.81
CA VAL A 7 10.74 11.40 -10.04
C VAL A 7 10.82 11.77 -8.57
N CYS A 8 9.68 12.15 -7.98
CA CYS A 8 9.54 12.28 -6.53
C CYS A 8 8.64 11.18 -5.99
N VAL A 9 9.09 10.46 -4.96
CA VAL A 9 8.25 9.51 -4.20
C VAL A 9 7.83 10.15 -2.89
N ILE A 10 6.52 10.29 -2.68
CA ILE A 10 5.93 10.93 -1.50
C ILE A 10 5.22 9.89 -0.64
N GLY A 11 5.58 9.86 0.64
CA GLY A 11 5.34 8.74 1.55
C GLY A 11 6.49 7.74 1.41
N LEU A 12 7.41 7.71 2.37
CA LEU A 12 8.61 6.87 2.39
C LEU A 12 8.53 5.80 3.50
N GLY A 13 7.32 5.31 3.78
CA GLY A 13 7.11 4.10 4.58
C GLY A 13 7.59 2.83 3.86
N SER A 14 7.20 1.66 4.36
CA SER A 14 7.70 0.36 3.85
C SER A 14 7.61 0.19 2.33
N MET A 15 6.48 0.59 1.73
CA MET A 15 6.28 0.51 0.27
C MET A 15 7.01 1.62 -0.48
N GLY A 16 6.88 2.87 0.01
CA GLY A 16 7.43 4.06 -0.63
C GLY A 16 8.96 4.11 -0.65
N MET A 17 9.61 3.70 0.45
CA MET A 17 11.06 3.57 0.51
C MET A 17 11.58 2.55 -0.51
N GLY A 18 10.87 1.42 -0.66
CA GLY A 18 11.19 0.41 -1.67
C GLY A 18 11.10 0.98 -3.10
N ALA A 19 9.99 1.63 -3.42
CA ALA A 19 9.79 2.27 -4.73
C ALA A 19 10.86 3.34 -5.02
N ALA A 20 11.18 4.20 -4.06
CA ALA A 20 12.20 5.23 -4.22
C ALA A 20 13.59 4.63 -4.47
N ARG A 21 13.97 3.58 -3.74
CA ARG A 21 15.23 2.87 -3.96
C ARG A 21 15.27 2.14 -5.31
N ALA A 22 14.15 1.58 -5.75
CA ALA A 22 14.07 0.95 -7.07
C ALA A 22 14.26 1.98 -8.20
N CYS A 23 13.67 3.17 -8.08
CA CYS A 23 13.92 4.29 -9.00
C CYS A 23 15.41 4.69 -9.03
N LEU A 24 16.08 4.77 -7.87
CA LEU A 24 17.52 5.05 -7.80
C LEU A 24 18.36 3.97 -8.50
N GLN A 25 18.05 2.69 -8.26
CA GLN A 25 18.75 1.56 -8.88
C GLN A 25 18.57 1.52 -10.39
N ALA A 26 17.41 1.94 -10.89
CA ALA A 26 17.14 2.12 -12.32
C ALA A 26 17.82 3.35 -12.93
N GLY A 27 18.53 4.16 -12.13
CA GLY A 27 19.23 5.35 -12.59
C GLY A 27 18.33 6.55 -12.88
N LEU A 28 17.15 6.62 -12.24
CA LEU A 28 16.27 7.79 -12.29
C LEU A 28 16.73 8.85 -11.27
N ASN A 29 16.62 10.13 -11.64
CA ASN A 29 16.86 11.22 -10.69
C ASN A 29 15.72 11.21 -9.69
N THR A 30 16.01 10.85 -8.44
CA THR A 30 14.99 10.53 -7.45
C THR A 30 15.04 11.49 -6.28
N TRP A 31 13.87 12.04 -5.93
CA TRP A 31 13.62 12.80 -4.72
C TRP A 31 12.63 12.05 -3.83
N GLY A 32 12.62 12.37 -2.53
CA GLY A 32 11.65 11.81 -1.60
C GLY A 32 11.00 12.84 -0.69
N VAL A 33 9.77 12.55 -0.28
CA VAL A 33 9.08 13.35 0.74
C VAL A 33 8.45 12.44 1.78
N ASP A 34 8.71 12.73 3.04
CA ASP A 34 8.04 12.10 4.17
C ASP A 34 7.99 13.07 5.36
N ILE A 35 6.95 12.93 6.19
CA ILE A 35 6.82 13.64 7.46
C ILE A 35 7.82 13.12 8.50
N ASN A 36 8.28 11.87 8.36
CA ASN A 36 9.28 11.28 9.21
C ASN A 36 10.69 11.63 8.70
N PRO A 37 11.47 12.43 9.45
CA PRO A 37 12.80 12.85 9.03
C PRO A 37 13.80 11.68 8.95
N ASP A 38 13.60 10.58 9.68
CA ASP A 38 14.44 9.39 9.57
C ASP A 38 14.32 8.73 8.20
N ASN A 39 13.10 8.65 7.65
CA ASN A 39 12.88 8.11 6.31
C ASN A 39 13.57 8.98 5.25
N CYS A 40 13.46 10.30 5.37
CA CYS A 40 14.16 11.22 4.47
C CYS A 40 15.68 11.06 4.53
N ARG A 41 16.26 10.97 5.74
CA ARG A 41 17.70 10.68 5.93
C ARG A 41 18.12 9.36 5.31
N ALA A 42 17.33 8.31 5.50
CA ALA A 42 17.60 6.99 4.94
C ALA A 42 17.60 6.98 3.41
N LEU A 43 16.73 7.77 2.77
CA LEU A 43 16.72 7.90 1.31
C LEU A 43 17.90 8.74 0.79
N LEU A 44 18.25 9.83 1.47
CA LEU A 44 19.45 10.63 1.13
C LEU A 44 20.72 9.78 1.21
N ALA A 45 20.86 8.98 2.26
CA ALA A 45 21.98 8.05 2.41
C ALA A 45 22.03 6.98 1.31
N ALA A 46 20.89 6.68 0.67
CA ALA A 46 20.81 5.78 -0.48
C ALA A 46 21.14 6.44 -1.82
N GLY A 47 21.41 7.75 -1.86
CA GLY A 47 21.87 8.47 -3.05
C GLY A 47 20.80 9.31 -3.76
N ALA A 48 19.68 9.62 -3.11
CA ALA A 48 18.69 10.54 -3.67
C ALA A 48 19.21 11.97 -3.82
N ASN A 49 18.72 12.66 -4.84
CA ASN A 49 19.05 14.05 -5.15
C ASN A 49 18.53 15.01 -4.08
N GLY A 50 17.47 14.63 -3.37
CA GLY A 50 16.95 15.38 -2.23
C GLY A 50 15.86 14.59 -1.49
N ALA A 51 15.73 14.81 -0.19
CA ALA A 51 14.58 14.36 0.56
C ALA A 51 14.25 15.31 1.71
N GLY A 52 12.97 15.51 2.00
CA GLY A 52 12.52 16.44 3.04
C GLY A 52 11.02 16.38 3.30
N PRO A 53 10.45 17.33 4.06
CA PRO A 53 9.03 17.34 4.38
C PRO A 53 8.13 17.90 3.27
N SER A 54 8.71 18.41 2.17
CA SER A 54 7.96 19.01 1.07
C SER A 54 8.70 18.86 -0.27
N ALA A 55 7.93 18.68 -1.34
CA ALA A 55 8.44 18.64 -2.72
C ALA A 55 8.49 20.01 -3.40
N VAL A 56 7.87 21.05 -2.82
CA VAL A 56 7.78 22.39 -3.42
C VAL A 56 9.15 22.95 -3.88
N PRO A 57 10.25 22.81 -3.12
CA PRO A 57 11.54 23.38 -3.53
C PRO A 57 12.09 22.85 -4.86
N PHE A 58 11.68 21.66 -5.30
CA PHE A 58 12.16 21.01 -6.53
C PHE A 58 11.02 20.59 -7.47
N ALA A 59 9.79 21.03 -7.20
CA ALA A 59 8.58 20.64 -7.93
C ALA A 59 8.66 20.96 -9.44
N ALA A 60 9.31 22.07 -9.80
CA ALA A 60 9.47 22.50 -11.19
C ALA A 60 10.39 21.57 -12.02
N GLU A 61 11.20 20.73 -11.36
CA GLU A 61 12.09 19.80 -12.04
C GLU A 61 11.40 18.46 -12.35
N LEU A 62 10.37 18.10 -11.60
CA LEU A 62 9.75 16.78 -11.62
C LEU A 62 9.02 16.50 -12.94
N ASP A 63 9.21 15.31 -13.47
CA ASP A 63 8.42 14.75 -14.58
C ASP A 63 7.31 13.83 -14.05
N ALA A 64 7.57 13.17 -12.91
CA ALA A 64 6.65 12.27 -12.26
C ALA A 64 6.61 12.46 -10.73
N VAL A 65 5.42 12.25 -10.14
CA VAL A 65 5.21 12.18 -8.70
C VAL A 65 4.51 10.86 -8.37
N VAL A 66 5.07 10.06 -7.47
CA VAL A 66 4.47 8.81 -6.97
C VAL A 66 3.99 9.03 -5.55
N LEU A 67 2.70 8.84 -5.31
CA LEU A 67 2.07 8.98 -3.99
C LEU A 67 1.81 7.59 -3.40
N LEU A 68 2.53 7.26 -2.32
CA LEU A 68 2.43 6.03 -1.54
C LEU A 68 2.10 6.36 -0.08
N VAL A 69 0.90 6.92 0.13
CA VAL A 69 0.41 7.38 1.44
C VAL A 69 -0.82 6.58 1.88
N VAL A 70 -1.36 6.85 3.07
CA VAL A 70 -2.32 5.96 3.73
C VAL A 70 -3.72 6.04 3.09
N ASN A 71 -4.19 7.23 2.74
CA ASN A 71 -5.58 7.45 2.33
C ASN A 71 -5.76 8.65 1.38
N ALA A 72 -6.98 8.81 0.87
CA ALA A 72 -7.35 9.89 -0.04
C ALA A 72 -7.20 11.28 0.58
N ALA A 73 -7.48 11.43 1.88
CA ALA A 73 -7.34 12.71 2.57
C ALA A 73 -5.87 13.19 2.56
N GLN A 74 -4.91 12.29 2.78
CA GLN A 74 -3.49 12.60 2.67
C GLN A 74 -3.10 12.94 1.23
N VAL A 75 -3.58 12.17 0.23
CA VAL A 75 -3.34 12.49 -1.19
C VAL A 75 -3.83 13.90 -1.53
N ARG A 76 -5.07 14.23 -1.14
CA ARG A 76 -5.66 15.55 -1.38
C ARG A 76 -4.92 16.66 -0.64
N GLY A 77 -4.53 16.43 0.62
CA GLY A 77 -3.76 17.40 1.40
C GLY A 77 -2.40 17.70 0.77
N ILE A 78 -1.71 16.67 0.25
CA ILE A 78 -0.41 16.82 -0.44
C ILE A 78 -0.58 17.58 -1.76
N LEU A 79 -1.58 17.23 -2.57
CA LEU A 79 -1.75 17.81 -3.90
C LEU A 79 -2.40 19.20 -3.88
N PHE A 80 -3.39 19.41 -3.00
CA PHE A 80 -4.33 20.54 -3.07
C PHE A 80 -4.53 21.27 -1.74
N GLY A 81 -3.74 20.96 -0.70
CA GLY A 81 -3.78 21.69 0.56
C GLY A 81 -3.29 23.14 0.43
N GLU A 82 -3.15 23.84 1.57
CA GLU A 82 -2.70 25.24 1.62
C GLU A 82 -1.34 25.48 0.92
N SER A 83 -0.45 24.48 0.93
CA SER A 83 0.80 24.45 0.15
C SER A 83 0.82 23.27 -0.82
N GLY A 84 -0.32 23.04 -1.49
CA GLY A 84 -0.55 21.90 -2.36
C GLY A 84 0.44 21.83 -3.52
N LEU A 85 1.02 20.65 -3.72
CA LEU A 85 2.06 20.42 -4.72
C LEU A 85 1.58 20.68 -6.16
N ALA A 86 0.30 20.46 -6.47
CA ALA A 86 -0.21 20.54 -7.84
C ALA A 86 0.04 21.91 -8.49
N ALA A 87 -0.08 23.00 -7.73
CA ALA A 87 0.15 24.37 -8.22
C ALA A 87 1.63 24.68 -8.53
N HIS A 88 2.56 23.86 -8.04
CA HIS A 88 4.00 24.05 -8.22
C HIS A 88 4.61 23.11 -9.27
N LEU A 89 3.86 22.11 -9.74
CA LEU A 89 4.29 21.20 -10.79
C LEU A 89 4.15 21.85 -12.17
N LYS A 90 5.05 21.50 -13.09
CA LYS A 90 4.96 21.95 -14.47
C LYS A 90 3.83 21.21 -15.21
N PRO A 91 3.14 21.87 -16.17
CA PRO A 91 2.15 21.20 -17.02
C PRO A 91 2.67 19.90 -17.63
N GLY A 92 1.82 18.88 -17.62
CA GLY A 92 2.13 17.55 -18.11
C GLY A 92 2.95 16.68 -17.14
N THR A 93 3.30 17.14 -15.94
CA THR A 93 3.80 16.24 -14.89
C THR A 93 2.76 15.16 -14.64
N VAL A 94 3.20 13.92 -14.50
CA VAL A 94 2.31 12.77 -14.27
C VAL A 94 2.33 12.35 -12.80
N VAL A 95 1.15 12.22 -12.21
CA VAL A 95 0.95 11.82 -10.82
C VAL A 95 0.46 10.38 -10.78
N MET A 96 1.28 9.48 -10.25
CA MET A 96 0.92 8.09 -9.96
C MET A 96 0.36 8.01 -8.54
N VAL A 97 -0.94 7.75 -8.39
CA VAL A 97 -1.54 7.52 -7.08
C VAL A 97 -1.54 6.02 -6.81
N SER A 98 -0.74 5.60 -5.82
CA SER A 98 -0.58 4.20 -5.43
C SER A 98 -1.18 3.88 -4.06
N SER A 99 -1.78 4.87 -3.40
CA SER A 99 -2.53 4.72 -2.17
C SER A 99 -3.80 3.89 -2.40
N THR A 100 -4.18 3.05 -1.43
CA THR A 100 -5.49 2.35 -1.50
C THR A 100 -6.61 3.30 -1.10
N ILE A 101 -7.42 3.72 -2.09
CA ILE A 101 -8.49 4.72 -1.98
C ILE A 101 -9.75 4.26 -2.72
N ALA A 102 -10.88 4.95 -2.51
CA ALA A 102 -12.11 4.67 -3.25
C ALA A 102 -12.00 5.09 -4.73
N SER A 103 -12.72 4.41 -5.61
CA SER A 103 -12.80 4.78 -7.04
C SER A 103 -13.25 6.23 -7.25
N ALA A 104 -14.24 6.68 -6.48
CA ALA A 104 -14.74 8.05 -6.55
C ALA A 104 -13.69 9.08 -6.12
N ASP A 105 -12.87 8.77 -5.12
CA ASP A 105 -11.77 9.64 -4.70
C ASP A 105 -10.72 9.75 -5.81
N ALA A 106 -10.35 8.63 -6.44
CA ALA A 106 -9.39 8.62 -7.54
C ALA A 106 -9.87 9.49 -8.71
N GLN A 107 -11.16 9.38 -9.07
CA GLN A 107 -11.79 10.18 -10.12
C GLN A 107 -11.77 11.68 -9.78
N ALA A 108 -12.19 12.04 -8.56
CA ALA A 108 -12.18 13.44 -8.11
C ALA A 108 -10.77 14.04 -8.03
N ILE A 109 -9.76 13.25 -7.67
CA ILE A 109 -8.36 13.68 -7.68
C ILE A 109 -7.88 13.91 -9.11
N ALA A 110 -8.20 13.01 -10.04
CA ALA A 110 -7.81 13.17 -11.44
C ALA A 110 -8.46 14.40 -12.09
N GLU A 111 -9.73 14.66 -11.80
CA GLU A 111 -10.45 15.86 -12.27
C GLU A 111 -9.78 17.14 -11.75
N ALA A 112 -9.48 17.21 -10.45
CA ALA A 112 -8.79 18.36 -9.86
C ALA A 112 -7.36 18.54 -10.40
N LEU A 113 -6.63 17.46 -10.72
CA LEU A 113 -5.31 17.54 -11.35
C LEU A 113 -5.37 18.13 -12.77
N ALA A 114 -6.47 17.90 -13.50
CA ALA A 114 -6.64 18.39 -14.86
C ALA A 114 -6.69 19.93 -14.94
N GLU A 115 -7.19 20.61 -13.90
CA GLU A 115 -7.19 22.08 -13.79
C GLU A 115 -5.76 22.66 -13.83
N TYR A 116 -4.76 21.88 -13.40
CA TYR A 116 -3.34 22.22 -13.42
C TYR A 116 -2.61 21.66 -14.65
N GLN A 117 -3.34 21.10 -15.63
CA GLN A 117 -2.79 20.42 -16.80
C GLN A 117 -1.90 19.22 -16.44
N LEU A 118 -2.19 18.58 -15.31
CA LEU A 118 -1.49 17.40 -14.84
C LEU A 118 -2.23 16.13 -15.26
N LEU A 119 -1.48 15.06 -15.46
CA LEU A 119 -2.04 13.75 -15.78
C LEU A 119 -2.00 12.86 -14.54
N MET A 120 -2.98 11.97 -14.40
CA MET A 120 -3.01 10.98 -13.34
C MET A 120 -2.96 9.55 -13.90
N LEU A 121 -2.25 8.68 -13.19
CA LEU A 121 -2.41 7.22 -13.28
C LEU A 121 -2.89 6.71 -11.92
N ASP A 122 -4.08 6.12 -11.89
CA ASP A 122 -4.61 5.38 -10.74
C ASP A 122 -3.95 4.00 -10.73
N ALA A 123 -2.95 3.81 -9.87
CA ALA A 123 -2.05 2.67 -9.94
C ALA A 123 -1.69 2.11 -8.56
N PRO A 124 -2.67 1.68 -7.75
CA PRO A 124 -2.40 0.99 -6.49
C PRO A 124 -1.56 -0.26 -6.69
N VAL A 125 -0.83 -0.62 -5.62
CA VAL A 125 0.20 -1.66 -5.65
C VAL A 125 -0.08 -2.82 -4.69
N SER A 126 0.53 -3.97 -4.95
CA SER A 126 0.53 -5.16 -4.09
C SER A 126 1.90 -5.86 -4.12
N GLY A 127 2.17 -6.68 -3.09
CA GLY A 127 3.40 -7.47 -2.98
C GLY A 127 4.19 -7.28 -1.67
N GLY A 128 3.82 -6.29 -0.85
CA GLY A 128 4.48 -6.01 0.42
C GLY A 128 5.88 -5.40 0.30
N ALA A 129 6.49 -5.11 1.45
CA ALA A 129 7.77 -4.40 1.54
C ALA A 129 8.92 -5.11 0.80
N VAL A 130 8.92 -6.44 0.80
CA VAL A 130 9.95 -7.26 0.13
C VAL A 130 9.92 -7.03 -1.38
N LYS A 131 8.75 -7.14 -2.02
CA LYS A 131 8.62 -6.89 -3.46
C LYS A 131 8.85 -5.42 -3.81
N ALA A 132 8.43 -4.49 -2.95
CA ALA A 132 8.71 -3.07 -3.13
C ALA A 132 10.23 -2.78 -3.15
N ALA A 133 10.98 -3.35 -2.20
CA ALA A 133 12.43 -3.19 -2.12
C ALA A 133 13.17 -3.82 -3.32
N ALA A 134 12.59 -4.84 -3.95
CA ALA A 134 13.14 -5.50 -5.12
C ALA A 134 12.70 -4.88 -6.46
N GLY A 135 11.87 -3.83 -6.46
CA GLY A 135 11.28 -3.30 -7.70
C GLY A 135 10.32 -4.27 -8.40
N ASP A 136 9.75 -5.22 -7.66
CA ASP A 136 8.94 -6.34 -8.18
C ASP A 136 7.47 -6.24 -7.74
N MET A 137 6.96 -5.02 -7.54
CA MET A 137 5.57 -4.84 -7.15
C MET A 137 4.61 -5.24 -8.28
N THR A 138 3.42 -5.71 -7.88
CA THR A 138 2.29 -5.80 -8.79
C THR A 138 1.57 -4.47 -8.79
N VAL A 139 1.47 -3.82 -9.95
CA VAL A 139 0.75 -2.56 -10.15
C VAL A 139 -0.57 -2.83 -10.86
N MET A 140 -1.67 -2.29 -10.34
CA MET A 140 -3.01 -2.37 -10.92
C MET A 140 -3.38 -1.01 -11.49
N ALA A 141 -2.94 -0.74 -12.73
CA ALA A 141 -2.99 0.58 -13.33
C ALA A 141 -4.25 0.80 -14.18
N SER A 142 -4.87 1.97 -14.00
CA SER A 142 -5.88 2.52 -14.90
C SER A 142 -5.65 4.01 -15.14
N GLY A 143 -5.97 4.46 -16.34
CA GLY A 143 -5.75 5.84 -16.78
C GLY A 143 -5.35 5.88 -18.25
N SER A 144 -5.19 7.11 -18.78
CA SER A 144 -4.85 7.32 -20.18
C SER A 144 -3.52 6.68 -20.59
N ASP A 145 -3.41 6.32 -21.88
CA ASP A 145 -2.14 5.86 -22.48
C ASP A 145 -1.05 6.93 -22.35
N ALA A 146 -1.41 8.21 -22.39
CA ALA A 146 -0.48 9.32 -22.21
C ALA A 146 0.13 9.33 -20.81
N ALA A 147 -0.67 9.10 -19.76
CA ALA A 147 -0.16 8.98 -18.39
C ALA A 147 0.73 7.73 -18.25
N SER A 148 0.29 6.60 -18.79
CA SER A 148 1.04 5.35 -18.77
C SER A 148 2.39 5.47 -19.48
N ALA A 149 2.45 6.12 -20.64
CA ALA A 149 3.68 6.31 -21.41
C ALA A 149 4.68 7.22 -20.68
N ARG A 150 4.20 8.30 -20.04
CA ARG A 150 5.07 9.19 -19.24
C ARG A 150 5.60 8.52 -17.97
N LEU A 151 4.83 7.61 -17.38
CA LEU A 151 5.24 6.83 -16.22
C LEU A 151 6.03 5.56 -16.57
N ALA A 152 6.23 5.22 -17.85
CA ALA A 152 6.89 3.97 -18.23
C ALA A 152 8.25 3.77 -17.53
N PRO A 153 9.16 4.77 -17.45
CA PRO A 153 10.43 4.60 -16.73
C PRO A 153 10.26 4.29 -15.23
N VAL A 154 9.24 4.89 -14.59
CA VAL A 154 8.92 4.64 -13.18
C VAL A 154 8.30 3.27 -12.99
N LEU A 155 7.35 2.89 -13.85
CA LEU A 155 6.70 1.58 -13.82
C LEU A 155 7.72 0.45 -14.04
N ASP A 156 8.63 0.61 -14.99
CA ASP A 156 9.69 -0.36 -15.28
C ASP A 156 10.67 -0.49 -14.11
N ALA A 157 10.87 0.58 -13.32
CA ALA A 157 11.73 0.55 -12.14
C ALA A 157 11.07 -0.14 -10.94
N VAL A 158 9.77 0.09 -10.71
CA VAL A 158 9.11 -0.29 -9.45
C VAL A 158 8.28 -1.58 -9.54
N ALA A 159 7.99 -2.06 -10.74
CA ALA A 159 7.05 -3.15 -10.96
C ALA A 159 7.66 -4.33 -11.74
N GLY A 160 7.44 -5.53 -11.21
CA GLY A 160 7.66 -6.76 -11.98
C GLY A 160 6.48 -7.12 -12.87
N LYS A 161 5.29 -6.62 -12.51
CA LYS A 161 4.08 -6.80 -13.32
C LYS A 161 3.15 -5.59 -13.21
N VAL A 162 2.82 -5.02 -14.37
CA VAL A 162 1.77 -4.01 -14.51
C VAL A 162 0.55 -4.64 -15.18
N TYR A 163 -0.59 -4.63 -14.47
CA TYR A 163 -1.89 -4.92 -15.05
C TYR A 163 -2.52 -3.61 -15.52
N ARG A 164 -2.77 -3.49 -16.82
CA ARG A 164 -3.51 -2.36 -17.40
C ARG A 164 -4.99 -2.70 -17.37
N ILE A 165 -5.70 -2.21 -16.35
CA ILE A 165 -7.10 -2.54 -16.08
C ILE A 165 -8.05 -1.83 -17.06
N GLY A 166 -7.73 -0.61 -17.46
CA GLY A 166 -8.52 0.17 -18.41
C GLY A 166 -8.07 1.62 -18.50
N SER A 167 -8.68 2.38 -19.40
CA SER A 167 -8.41 3.81 -19.59
C SER A 167 -9.00 4.70 -18.49
N ASP A 168 -10.05 4.22 -17.84
CA ASP A 168 -10.86 5.04 -16.94
C ASP A 168 -10.29 5.03 -15.52
N ILE A 169 -10.08 6.22 -14.96
CA ILE A 169 -9.63 6.38 -13.58
C ILE A 169 -10.65 5.75 -12.61
N GLY A 170 -10.13 5.06 -11.60
CA GLY A 170 -10.91 4.41 -10.55
C GLY A 170 -11.00 2.89 -10.72
N LEU A 171 -10.73 2.35 -11.92
CA LEU A 171 -10.73 0.91 -12.16
C LEU A 171 -9.57 0.21 -11.43
N GLY A 172 -8.38 0.82 -11.41
CA GLY A 172 -7.21 0.34 -10.66
C GLY A 172 -7.51 0.29 -9.16
N SER A 173 -8.05 1.39 -8.63
CA SER A 173 -8.54 1.47 -7.25
C SER A 173 -9.61 0.42 -6.94
N THR A 174 -10.56 0.18 -7.85
CA THR A 174 -11.62 -0.83 -7.68
C THR A 174 -11.05 -2.25 -7.62
N VAL A 175 -10.14 -2.60 -8.54
CA VAL A 175 -9.45 -3.89 -8.53
C VAL A 175 -8.63 -4.06 -7.24
N LYS A 176 -7.97 -2.99 -6.77
CA LYS A 176 -7.24 -3.03 -5.50
C LYS A 176 -8.17 -3.25 -4.30
N ILE A 177 -9.34 -2.62 -4.26
CA ILE A 177 -10.33 -2.84 -3.20
C ILE A 177 -10.76 -4.31 -3.18
N ILE A 178 -11.09 -4.89 -4.33
CA ILE A 178 -11.42 -6.32 -4.45
C ILE A 178 -10.24 -7.21 -4.01
N HIS A 179 -9.01 -6.83 -4.33
CA HIS A 179 -7.83 -7.52 -3.83
C HIS A 179 -7.71 -7.42 -2.30
N GLN A 180 -7.98 -6.26 -1.70
CA GLN A 180 -7.91 -6.08 -0.24
C GLN A 180 -9.01 -6.83 0.51
N LEU A 181 -10.17 -7.08 -0.13
CA LEU A 181 -11.17 -8.03 0.37
C LEU A 181 -10.53 -9.39 0.62
N LEU A 182 -9.89 -9.96 -0.42
CA LEU A 182 -9.23 -11.27 -0.30
C LEU A 182 -8.12 -11.24 0.74
N ALA A 183 -7.28 -10.20 0.72
CA ALA A 183 -6.19 -10.06 1.66
C ALA A 183 -6.68 -10.08 3.12
N GLY A 184 -7.67 -9.24 3.46
CA GLY A 184 -8.17 -9.11 4.82
C GLY A 184 -8.91 -10.35 5.29
N VAL A 185 -9.74 -10.96 4.42
CA VAL A 185 -10.42 -12.22 4.73
C VAL A 185 -9.43 -13.35 4.96
N HIS A 186 -8.38 -13.46 4.15
CA HIS A 186 -7.37 -14.51 4.33
C HIS A 186 -6.58 -14.34 5.64
N ILE A 187 -6.22 -13.11 6.03
CA ILE A 187 -5.54 -12.86 7.32
C ILE A 187 -6.47 -13.21 8.49
N ALA A 188 -7.72 -12.78 8.44
CA ALA A 188 -8.72 -13.07 9.48
C ALA A 188 -8.95 -14.59 9.63
N ALA A 189 -9.13 -15.30 8.51
CA ALA A 189 -9.29 -16.75 8.50
C ALA A 189 -8.03 -17.48 9.01
N ALA A 190 -6.83 -17.00 8.64
CA ALA A 190 -5.56 -17.54 9.12
C ALA A 190 -5.44 -17.40 10.65
N ALA A 191 -5.78 -16.23 11.18
CA ALA A 191 -5.78 -15.97 12.61
C ALA A 191 -6.77 -16.87 13.36
N GLU A 192 -7.98 -17.06 12.84
CA GLU A 192 -8.98 -17.96 13.42
C GLU A 192 -8.48 -19.42 13.43
N ALA A 193 -7.92 -19.89 12.32
CA ALA A 193 -7.38 -21.25 12.21
C ALA A 193 -6.22 -21.49 13.19
N MET A 194 -5.28 -20.56 13.29
CA MET A 194 -4.14 -20.66 14.21
C MET A 194 -4.57 -20.55 15.68
N ALA A 195 -5.52 -19.67 15.99
CA ALA A 195 -6.09 -19.58 17.34
C ALA A 195 -6.80 -20.89 17.74
N LEU A 196 -7.57 -21.49 16.83
CA LEU A 196 -8.20 -22.79 17.08
C LEU A 196 -7.16 -23.90 17.28
N ALA A 197 -6.08 -23.92 16.50
CA ALA A 197 -4.99 -24.88 16.68
C ALA A 197 -4.34 -24.74 18.06
N ALA A 198 -4.02 -23.52 18.49
CA ALA A 198 -3.50 -23.25 19.84
C ALA A 198 -4.48 -23.74 20.92
N ARG A 199 -5.78 -23.46 20.76
CA ARG A 199 -6.82 -23.90 21.70
C ARG A 199 -6.94 -25.44 21.76
N ALA A 200 -6.74 -26.12 20.64
CA ALA A 200 -6.78 -27.57 20.54
C ALA A 200 -5.49 -28.26 21.04
N GLY A 201 -4.49 -27.49 21.49
CA GLY A 201 -3.21 -28.02 21.95
C GLY A 201 -2.28 -28.45 20.81
N ILE A 202 -2.53 -27.99 19.58
CA ILE A 202 -1.66 -28.24 18.43
C ILE A 202 -0.57 -27.16 18.40
N PRO A 203 0.73 -27.54 18.31
CA PRO A 203 1.80 -26.57 18.15
C PRO A 203 1.62 -25.70 16.90
N LEU A 204 1.75 -24.39 17.05
CA LEU A 204 1.52 -23.44 15.94
C LEU A 204 2.49 -23.67 14.77
N GLU A 205 3.75 -24.01 15.04
CA GLU A 205 4.74 -24.31 13.99
C GLU A 205 4.31 -25.53 13.16
N THR A 206 3.77 -26.57 13.79
CA THR A 206 3.20 -27.72 13.09
C THR A 206 1.98 -27.35 12.26
N MET A 207 1.06 -26.54 12.82
CA MET A 207 -0.12 -26.11 12.08
C MET A 207 0.24 -25.24 10.87
N TYR A 208 1.21 -24.35 11.04
CA TYR A 208 1.75 -23.53 9.95
C TYR A 208 2.28 -24.42 8.82
N ASP A 209 3.19 -25.36 9.15
CA ASP A 209 3.78 -26.27 8.17
C ASP A 209 2.75 -27.13 7.42
N VAL A 210 1.71 -27.60 8.12
CA VAL A 210 0.61 -28.36 7.50
C VAL A 210 -0.15 -27.49 6.48
N VAL A 211 -0.50 -26.26 6.85
CA VAL A 211 -1.28 -25.39 5.97
C VAL A 211 -0.47 -24.94 4.77
N THR A 212 0.80 -24.57 4.95
CA THR A 212 1.66 -24.10 3.84
C THR A 212 1.82 -25.14 2.74
N HIS A 213 1.80 -26.43 3.10
CA HIS A 213 1.89 -27.55 2.17
C HIS A 213 0.53 -28.15 1.75
N ALA A 214 -0.59 -27.53 2.11
CA ALA A 214 -1.94 -28.01 1.83
C ALA A 214 -2.81 -26.98 1.08
N ALA A 215 -3.97 -27.42 0.60
CA ALA A 215 -4.87 -26.61 -0.21
C ALA A 215 -5.50 -25.40 0.53
N GLY A 216 -5.43 -25.36 1.87
CA GLY A 216 -5.92 -24.25 2.68
C GLY A 216 -5.01 -23.03 2.69
N ASN A 217 -3.86 -23.08 2.01
CA ASN A 217 -2.85 -22.03 2.04
C ASN A 217 -3.29 -20.75 1.30
N SER A 218 -2.69 -19.64 1.71
CA SER A 218 -2.62 -18.40 0.93
C SER A 218 -1.33 -17.66 1.24
N TRP A 219 -0.88 -16.77 0.35
CA TRP A 219 0.29 -15.93 0.63
C TRP A 219 0.14 -15.12 1.94
N MET A 220 -1.09 -14.69 2.26
CA MET A 220 -1.36 -13.96 3.50
C MET A 220 -1.20 -14.85 4.75
N PHE A 221 -1.59 -16.13 4.66
CA PHE A 221 -1.34 -17.10 5.72
C PHE A 221 0.16 -17.27 5.95
N GLU A 222 0.92 -17.64 4.91
CA GLU A 222 2.37 -17.86 4.99
C GLU A 222 3.07 -16.65 5.60
N ASN A 223 2.74 -15.46 5.11
CA ASN A 223 3.43 -14.25 5.50
C ASN A 223 3.05 -13.80 6.92
N ARG A 224 1.76 -13.74 7.26
CA ARG A 224 1.32 -13.18 8.54
C ARG A 224 1.42 -14.15 9.69
N MET A 225 1.17 -15.44 9.46
CA MET A 225 1.29 -16.41 10.54
C MET A 225 2.74 -16.67 10.91
N GLN A 226 3.69 -16.45 9.98
CA GLN A 226 5.11 -16.41 10.34
C GLN A 226 5.41 -15.31 11.38
N HIS A 227 4.84 -14.11 11.24
CA HIS A 227 5.02 -13.04 12.24
C HIS A 227 4.50 -13.46 13.63
N VAL A 228 3.36 -14.16 13.67
CA VAL A 228 2.81 -14.73 14.92
C VAL A 228 3.76 -15.78 15.52
N LEU A 229 4.35 -16.65 14.70
CA LEU A 229 5.34 -17.65 15.14
C LEU A 229 6.62 -17.01 15.68
N ASP A 230 7.05 -15.90 15.09
CA ASP A 230 8.21 -15.13 15.52
C ASP A 230 7.94 -14.31 16.79
N GLY A 231 6.65 -14.07 17.09
CA GLY A 231 6.22 -13.19 18.18
C GLY A 231 6.56 -11.71 17.92
N ASP A 232 6.86 -11.34 16.67
CA ASP A 232 7.18 -9.99 16.25
C ASP A 232 5.94 -9.33 15.62
N TYR A 233 5.37 -8.38 16.36
CA TYR A 233 4.21 -7.59 15.93
C TYR A 233 4.61 -6.16 15.53
N SER A 234 5.89 -5.92 15.24
CA SER A 234 6.35 -4.65 14.68
C SER A 234 5.66 -4.43 13.32
N PRO A 235 5.00 -3.27 13.10
CA PRO A 235 4.09 -3.11 11.98
C PRO A 235 4.83 -3.06 10.64
N LYS A 236 4.69 -4.11 9.83
CA LYS A 236 5.01 -4.05 8.38
C LYS A 236 3.81 -3.52 7.59
N SER A 237 2.62 -3.85 8.07
CA SER A 237 1.31 -3.27 7.75
C SER A 237 0.49 -3.34 9.04
N ALA A 238 -0.17 -2.26 9.44
CA ALA A 238 -0.82 -2.20 10.76
C ALA A 238 -2.26 -2.73 10.74
N VAL A 239 -2.77 -3.19 11.88
CA VAL A 239 -4.19 -3.56 12.06
C VAL A 239 -5.13 -2.46 11.53
N ASP A 240 -4.86 -1.19 11.84
CA ASP A 240 -5.68 -0.06 11.40
C ASP A 240 -5.66 0.16 9.88
N ILE A 241 -4.65 -0.34 9.16
CA ILE A 241 -4.65 -0.35 7.69
C ILE A 241 -5.75 -1.27 7.18
N PHE A 242 -5.92 -2.45 7.79
CA PHE A 242 -6.99 -3.38 7.41
C PHE A 242 -8.37 -2.95 7.90
N VAL A 243 -8.47 -2.21 9.02
CA VAL A 243 -9.72 -1.52 9.39
C VAL A 243 -10.13 -0.54 8.28
N LYS A 244 -9.20 0.30 7.80
CA LYS A 244 -9.45 1.23 6.70
C LYS A 244 -9.80 0.51 5.40
N ASP A 245 -8.97 -0.45 4.97
CA ASP A 245 -9.12 -1.11 3.67
C ASP A 245 -10.40 -1.96 3.59
N LEU A 246 -10.71 -2.74 4.63
CA LEU A 246 -11.97 -3.49 4.67
C LEU A 246 -13.18 -2.56 4.86
N GLY A 247 -13.00 -1.38 5.47
CA GLY A 247 -13.98 -0.29 5.44
C GLY A 247 -14.30 0.14 4.01
N LEU A 248 -13.28 0.46 3.20
CA LEU A 248 -13.43 0.81 1.79
C LEU A 248 -14.11 -0.30 0.98
N VAL A 249 -13.77 -1.56 1.25
CA VAL A 249 -14.44 -2.74 0.64
C VAL A 249 -15.94 -2.73 0.93
N ASN A 250 -16.33 -2.58 2.20
CA ASN A 250 -17.73 -2.60 2.60
C ASN A 250 -18.50 -1.37 2.08
N ASP A 251 -17.89 -0.19 2.06
CA ASP A 251 -18.51 1.02 1.53
C ASP A 251 -18.72 0.94 0.02
N THR A 252 -17.75 0.40 -0.71
CA THR A 252 -17.87 0.13 -2.17
C THR A 252 -19.01 -0.84 -2.44
N ALA A 253 -19.08 -1.94 -1.68
CA ALA A 253 -20.14 -2.92 -1.83
C ALA A 253 -21.52 -2.35 -1.49
N ARG A 254 -21.61 -1.49 -0.46
CA ARG A 254 -22.85 -0.79 -0.10
C ARG A 254 -23.33 0.12 -1.22
N ALA A 255 -22.42 0.90 -1.83
CA ALA A 255 -22.75 1.75 -2.97
C ALA A 255 -23.29 0.96 -4.18
N LEU A 256 -22.83 -0.28 -4.36
CA LEU A 256 -23.28 -1.20 -5.40
C LEU A 256 -24.47 -2.07 -4.99
N THR A 257 -24.97 -1.95 -3.76
CA THR A 257 -26.00 -2.86 -3.20
C THR A 257 -25.59 -4.34 -3.32
N PHE A 258 -24.31 -4.65 -3.04
CA PHE A 258 -23.76 -6.00 -3.15
C PHE A 258 -23.38 -6.57 -1.76
N PRO A 259 -23.79 -7.81 -1.41
CA PRO A 259 -23.49 -8.38 -0.10
C PRO A 259 -22.08 -8.99 -0.01
N LEU A 260 -21.35 -8.70 1.07
CA LEU A 260 -20.00 -9.24 1.34
C LEU A 260 -19.89 -9.90 2.73
N PRO A 261 -20.53 -11.07 2.96
CA PRO A 261 -20.63 -11.66 4.30
C PRO A 261 -19.28 -11.92 4.99
N LEU A 262 -18.29 -12.42 4.24
CA LEU A 262 -16.95 -12.71 4.80
C LEU A 262 -16.16 -11.42 5.09
N ALA A 263 -16.20 -10.44 4.18
CA ALA A 263 -15.46 -9.20 4.34
C ALA A 263 -15.99 -8.36 5.51
N THR A 264 -17.32 -8.33 5.70
CA THR A 264 -17.95 -7.67 6.86
C THR A 264 -17.51 -8.33 8.17
N THR A 265 -17.44 -9.66 8.21
CA THR A 265 -16.98 -10.41 9.39
C THR A 265 -15.50 -10.12 9.67
N ALA A 266 -14.64 -10.17 8.65
CA ALA A 266 -13.23 -9.84 8.77
C ALA A 266 -13.03 -8.40 9.28
N LEU A 267 -13.78 -7.43 8.75
CA LEU A 267 -13.74 -6.04 9.24
C LEU A 267 -14.02 -5.97 10.74
N ASN A 268 -15.07 -6.64 11.22
CA ASN A 268 -15.40 -6.66 12.64
C ASN A 268 -14.27 -7.26 13.51
N MET A 269 -13.54 -8.26 13.00
CA MET A 269 -12.38 -8.84 13.72
C MET A 269 -11.25 -7.81 13.83
N PHE A 270 -10.89 -7.13 12.74
CA PHE A 270 -9.86 -6.08 12.77
C PHE A 270 -10.27 -4.87 13.62
N THR A 271 -11.54 -4.44 13.55
CA THR A 271 -12.06 -3.37 14.41
C THR A 271 -12.01 -3.79 15.88
N SER A 272 -12.29 -5.05 16.20
CA SER A 272 -12.17 -5.57 17.57
C SER A 272 -10.72 -5.55 18.05
N ALA A 273 -9.77 -5.95 17.20
CA ALA A 273 -8.34 -5.88 17.51
C ALA A 273 -7.85 -4.45 17.75
N SER A 274 -8.26 -3.52 16.87
CA SER A 274 -7.97 -2.10 17.02
C SER A 274 -8.52 -1.54 18.33
N ASN A 275 -9.79 -1.82 18.63
CA ASN A 275 -10.45 -1.40 19.88
C ASN A 275 -9.82 -2.03 21.14
N ALA A 276 -9.20 -3.21 21.01
CA ALA A 276 -8.43 -3.85 22.08
C ALA A 276 -7.04 -3.24 22.28
N GLY A 277 -6.65 -2.22 21.50
CA GLY A 277 -5.37 -1.51 21.63
C GLY A 277 -4.28 -1.96 20.66
N PHE A 278 -4.58 -2.88 19.74
CA PHE A 278 -3.58 -3.44 18.80
C PHE A 278 -3.53 -2.70 17.46
N GLY A 279 -4.22 -1.56 17.30
CA GLY A 279 -4.38 -0.86 16.03
C GLY A 279 -3.06 -0.50 15.31
N ARG A 280 -2.01 -0.22 16.09
CA ARG A 280 -0.67 0.14 15.57
C ARG A 280 0.30 -1.02 15.43
N GLU A 281 -0.08 -2.21 15.86
CA GLU A 281 0.71 -3.43 15.67
C GLU A 281 0.53 -4.00 14.27
N ASP A 282 1.40 -4.93 13.87
CA ASP A 282 1.26 -5.68 12.64
C ASP A 282 -0.14 -6.30 12.50
N ASP A 283 -0.71 -6.31 11.30
CA ASP A 283 -2.07 -6.78 11.04
C ASP A 283 -2.29 -8.27 11.42
N SER A 284 -1.21 -9.05 11.59
CA SER A 284 -1.24 -10.40 12.19
C SER A 284 -1.73 -10.39 13.65
N ALA A 285 -1.63 -9.27 14.36
CA ALA A 285 -2.13 -9.09 15.73
C ALA A 285 -3.65 -9.23 15.86
N VAL A 286 -4.40 -9.33 14.75
CA VAL A 286 -5.82 -9.69 14.79
C VAL A 286 -6.06 -11.03 15.50
N ILE A 287 -5.08 -11.95 15.54
CA ILE A 287 -5.15 -13.19 16.32
C ILE A 287 -5.30 -12.95 17.84
N LYS A 288 -4.86 -11.80 18.35
CA LYS A 288 -4.88 -11.48 19.78
C LYS A 288 -6.29 -11.25 20.34
N ILE A 289 -7.31 -11.15 19.48
CA ILE A 289 -8.72 -11.02 19.93
C ILE A 289 -9.27 -12.33 20.51
N PHE A 290 -8.63 -13.47 20.22
CA PHE A 290 -9.06 -14.77 20.69
C PHE A 290 -8.56 -15.03 22.11
N ASN A 291 -9.49 -15.10 23.07
CA ASN A 291 -9.15 -15.34 24.48
C ASN A 291 -8.79 -16.80 24.76
N GLY A 292 -7.93 -17.01 25.77
CA GLY A 292 -7.57 -18.33 26.31
C GLY A 292 -6.70 -19.19 25.39
N ILE A 293 -5.89 -18.54 24.55
CA ILE A 293 -4.79 -19.14 23.81
C ILE A 293 -3.46 -18.57 24.32
N THR A 294 -2.37 -19.31 24.14
CA THR A 294 -1.00 -18.80 24.40
C THR A 294 -0.31 -18.58 23.06
N LEU A 295 0.16 -17.36 22.84
CA LEU A 295 0.91 -17.00 21.64
C LEU A 295 2.42 -16.94 21.95
N PRO A 296 3.29 -17.19 20.96
CA PRO A 296 4.72 -17.01 21.12
C PRO A 296 5.08 -15.58 21.54
N GLY A 297 6.10 -15.45 22.40
CA GLY A 297 6.77 -14.18 22.64
C GLY A 297 7.83 -13.91 21.57
N HIS A 298 8.31 -12.67 21.51
CA HIS A 298 9.33 -12.26 20.54
C HIS A 298 10.59 -13.14 20.67
N LYS A 299 10.93 -13.88 19.62
CA LYS A 299 12.19 -14.64 19.54
C LYS A 299 13.34 -13.62 19.41
N GLN A 300 14.37 -13.73 20.27
CA GLN A 300 15.55 -12.85 20.21
C GLN A 300 16.39 -13.12 18.98
#